data_AF-D4ZG84-F1
#
_entry.id   AF-D4ZG84-F1
#
_cell.length_a   1.000
_cell.length_b   1.000
_cell.length_c   1.000
_cell.angle_alpha   90.00
_cell.angle_beta   90.00
_cell.angle_gamma   90.00
#
_symmetry.space_group_name_H-M   'P 1'
#
loop_
_entity.id
_entity.type
_entity.pdbx_description
1 polymer ?
#
loop_
_entity_poly.entity_id
_entity_poly.type
_entity_poly.pdbx_seq_one_letter_code
_entity_poly.pdbx_strand_id
1 'polypeptide(L)'
;MSKTQAAELTSIGLAIMNSTTDKQVLQRVQKLVAPYGGESLSAFDNMKLVVAVIAADGKSGSDDSVNHQASIAYEVTPHREDDSETDGDQSKQAFYCVQWQGLWIHCGLTNDYSASIQLLSHDGKLRPIKQSGLSDNNEHAIGEGTLGIIDIEASCLREVNLAVISLQQIEFMCMEYAHFDHC
;
A
#
# COMPACT_ATOMS: atom_id res chain seq x y z
N MET A 1 47.95 7.48 -20.66
CA MET A 1 47.45 6.71 -21.83
C MET A 1 47.47 5.25 -21.42
N SER A 2 46.41 4.46 -21.30
CA SER A 2 44.99 4.50 -21.71
C SER A 2 44.19 3.54 -20.82
N LYS A 3 42.89 3.85 -20.63
CA LYS A 3 41.68 3.00 -20.68
C LYS A 3 41.85 1.52 -20.23
N THR A 4 41.03 0.96 -19.33
CA THR A 4 39.58 0.81 -19.47
C THR A 4 38.98 0.33 -18.15
N GLN A 5 37.89 0.99 -17.78
CA GLN A 5 36.98 0.72 -16.68
C GLN A 5 36.07 -0.46 -17.08
N ALA A 6 35.94 -1.48 -16.23
CA ALA A 6 34.96 -2.55 -16.41
C ALA A 6 34.58 -3.13 -15.05
N ALA A 7 33.34 -2.86 -14.62
CA ALA A 7 32.41 -3.75 -13.91
C ALA A 7 31.37 -2.90 -13.16
N GLU A 8 30.36 -2.45 -13.90
CA GLU A 8 29.05 -2.12 -13.32
C GLU A 8 28.42 -3.44 -12.84
N LEU A 9 28.14 -3.53 -11.53
CA LEU A 9 27.20 -4.49 -10.97
C LEU A 9 26.06 -3.70 -10.34
N THR A 10 24.97 -3.67 -11.10
CA THR A 10 23.57 -3.45 -10.76
C THR A 10 23.29 -3.06 -9.31
N SER A 11 23.39 -1.77 -9.02
CA SER A 11 22.71 -1.16 -7.88
C SER A 11 21.22 -1.09 -8.24
N ILE A 12 20.39 -1.79 -7.48
CA ILE A 12 18.94 -1.70 -7.53
C ILE A 12 18.59 -0.20 -7.54
N GLY A 13 17.93 0.24 -8.61
CA GLY A 13 17.77 1.64 -8.96
C GLY A 13 17.14 2.46 -7.84
N LEU A 14 17.98 3.02 -6.98
CA LEU A 14 17.67 4.22 -6.21
C LEU A 14 17.76 5.39 -7.19
N ALA A 15 16.76 5.48 -8.07
CA ALA A 15 16.59 6.67 -8.89
C ALA A 15 16.37 7.84 -7.92
N ILE A 16 17.27 8.81 -7.98
CA ILE A 16 17.10 10.12 -7.39
C ILE A 16 15.81 10.71 -7.98
N MET A 17 14.68 10.63 -7.25
CA MET A 17 13.35 10.94 -7.78
C MET A 17 12.91 12.38 -7.47
N ASN A 18 12.24 12.97 -8.46
CA ASN A 18 11.71 14.31 -8.47
C ASN A 18 10.46 14.41 -7.58
N SER A 19 10.50 15.23 -6.53
CA SER A 19 9.38 15.44 -5.58
C SER A 19 8.01 15.78 -6.21
N THR A 20 7.99 16.22 -7.47
CA THR A 20 6.76 16.49 -8.24
C THR A 20 6.07 15.20 -8.69
N THR A 21 6.83 14.19 -9.13
CA THR A 21 6.30 12.91 -9.62
C THR A 21 5.64 12.15 -8.48
N ASP A 22 6.30 12.04 -7.33
CA ASP A 22 5.77 11.34 -6.15
C ASP A 22 4.46 11.96 -5.67
N LYS A 23 4.34 13.29 -5.71
CA LYS A 23 3.10 14.01 -5.38
C LYS A 23 1.97 13.68 -6.35
N GLN A 24 2.26 13.55 -7.64
CA GLN A 24 1.27 13.18 -8.65
C GLN A 24 0.78 11.74 -8.48
N VAL A 25 1.72 10.79 -8.28
CA VAL A 25 1.38 9.38 -8.03
C VAL A 25 0.58 9.27 -6.72
N LEU A 26 0.98 9.98 -5.67
CA LEU A 26 0.27 10.05 -4.40
C LEU A 26 -1.17 10.52 -4.58
N GLN A 27 -1.36 11.65 -5.27
CA GLN A 27 -2.70 12.19 -5.55
C GLN A 27 -3.54 11.22 -6.40
N ARG A 28 -2.91 10.51 -7.34
CA ARG A 28 -3.57 9.50 -8.17
C ARG A 28 -4.05 8.32 -7.33
N VAL A 29 -3.19 7.75 -6.49
CA VAL A 29 -3.57 6.67 -5.55
C VAL A 29 -4.69 7.13 -4.62
N GLN A 30 -4.54 8.30 -4.01
CA GLN A 30 -5.58 8.86 -3.12
C GLN A 30 -6.91 8.99 -3.84
N LYS A 31 -6.92 9.49 -5.08
CA LYS A 31 -8.15 9.61 -5.87
C LYS A 31 -8.78 8.26 -6.21
N LEU A 32 -7.98 7.25 -6.54
CA LEU A 32 -8.47 5.91 -6.89
C LEU A 32 -9.05 5.16 -5.69
N VAL A 33 -8.45 5.33 -4.51
CA VAL A 33 -8.82 4.59 -3.30
C VAL A 33 -9.83 5.35 -2.44
N ALA A 34 -9.91 6.68 -2.53
CA ALA A 34 -10.82 7.50 -1.73
C ALA A 34 -12.29 7.04 -1.69
N PRO A 35 -12.90 6.51 -2.77
CA PRO A 35 -14.26 5.98 -2.70
C PRO A 35 -14.47 4.86 -1.69
N TYR A 36 -13.39 4.14 -1.33
CA TYR A 36 -13.40 2.98 -0.46
C TYR A 36 -12.79 3.26 0.92
N GLY A 37 -12.41 4.50 1.21
CA GLY A 37 -11.72 4.85 2.46
C GLY A 37 -12.56 4.69 3.72
N GLY A 38 -13.89 4.50 3.59
CA GLY A 38 -14.81 4.26 4.70
C GLY A 38 -15.26 2.80 4.84
N GLU A 39 -14.76 1.88 4.00
CA GLU A 39 -15.18 0.48 4.03
C GLU A 39 -14.39 -0.31 5.09
N SER A 40 -15.10 -1.08 5.91
CA SER A 40 -14.54 -1.95 6.95
C SER A 40 -14.15 -3.32 6.38
N LEU A 41 -13.16 -3.34 5.47
CA LEU A 41 -12.70 -4.57 4.82
C LEU A 41 -11.58 -5.28 5.59
N SER A 42 -11.43 -6.58 5.37
CA SER A 42 -10.22 -7.28 5.80
C SER A 42 -8.97 -6.73 5.09
N ALA A 43 -7.80 -6.83 5.72
CA ALA A 43 -6.55 -6.37 5.12
C ALA A 43 -6.24 -7.05 3.77
N PHE A 44 -6.63 -8.32 3.63
CA PHE A 44 -6.47 -9.07 2.38
C PHE A 44 -7.43 -8.58 1.29
N ASP A 45 -8.67 -8.23 1.64
CA ASP A 45 -9.63 -7.67 0.70
C ASP A 45 -9.28 -6.23 0.30
N ASN A 46 -8.74 -5.43 1.23
CA ASN A 46 -8.09 -4.14 0.92
C ASN A 46 -6.98 -4.30 -0.12
N MET A 47 -6.13 -5.32 0.02
CA MET A 47 -5.06 -5.59 -0.95
C MET A 47 -5.61 -5.92 -2.34
N LYS A 48 -6.64 -6.77 -2.44
CA LYS A 48 -7.32 -7.06 -3.72
C LYS A 48 -7.93 -5.79 -4.32
N LEU A 49 -8.56 -4.97 -3.50
CA LEU A 49 -9.17 -3.71 -3.91
C LEU A 49 -8.13 -2.77 -4.50
N VAL A 50 -7.03 -2.51 -3.79
CA VAL A 50 -5.96 -1.63 -4.24
C VAL A 50 -5.37 -2.10 -5.58
N VAL A 51 -5.10 -3.40 -5.72
CA VAL A 51 -4.61 -3.98 -6.98
C VAL A 51 -5.63 -3.81 -8.12
N ALA A 52 -6.91 -4.04 -7.85
CA ALA A 52 -7.98 -3.93 -8.85
C ALA A 52 -8.15 -2.48 -9.35
N VAL A 53 -8.17 -1.50 -8.45
CA VAL A 53 -8.35 -0.08 -8.83
C VAL A 53 -7.15 0.45 -9.61
N ILE A 54 -5.93 0.05 -9.23
CA ILE A 54 -4.70 0.40 -9.98
C ILE A 54 -4.72 -0.23 -11.38
N ALA A 55 -5.11 -1.50 -11.48
CA ALA A 55 -5.18 -2.19 -12.76
C ALA A 55 -6.27 -1.62 -13.69
N ALA A 56 -7.39 -1.14 -13.15
CA ALA A 56 -8.45 -0.49 -13.92
C ALA A 56 -8.03 0.89 -14.43
N ASP A 57 -7.27 1.64 -13.62
CA ASP A 57 -6.74 2.95 -13.98
C ASP A 57 -5.75 2.87 -15.17
N GLY A 58 -4.93 1.82 -15.22
CA GLY A 58 -4.03 1.58 -16.36
C GLY A 58 -4.73 1.18 -17.67
N LYS A 59 -5.99 0.76 -17.63
CA LYS A 59 -6.78 0.40 -18.84
C LYS A 59 -7.57 1.57 -19.42
N SER A 60 -7.66 2.68 -18.70
CA SER A 60 -8.47 3.84 -19.07
C SER A 60 -7.72 4.84 -19.97
N GLY A 61 -6.39 4.70 -20.13
CA GLY A 61 -5.58 5.48 -21.05
C GLY A 61 -5.44 4.78 -22.40
N SER A 62 -6.08 5.31 -23.44
CA SER A 62 -6.03 4.78 -24.81
C SER A 62 -4.72 5.08 -25.55
N ASP A 63 -3.60 5.23 -24.82
CA ASP A 63 -2.32 5.65 -25.40
C ASP A 63 -1.22 4.67 -24.97
N ASP A 64 -0.84 3.79 -25.91
CA ASP A 64 0.14 2.69 -25.77
C ASP A 64 1.57 3.15 -25.39
N SER A 65 1.78 4.44 -25.11
CA SER A 65 3.11 5.03 -24.92
C SER A 65 3.46 5.41 -23.47
N VAL A 66 2.54 5.29 -22.51
CA VAL A 66 2.87 5.51 -21.08
C VAL A 66 3.21 4.17 -20.44
N ASN A 67 4.38 4.10 -19.79
CA ASN A 67 4.90 2.90 -19.15
C ASN A 67 3.97 2.49 -17.98
N HIS A 68 2.98 1.65 -18.26
CA HIS A 68 2.01 1.17 -17.27
C HIS A 68 2.68 0.15 -16.35
N GLN A 69 3.35 0.62 -15.30
CA GLN A 69 3.90 -0.27 -14.30
C GLN A 69 2.74 -0.92 -13.52
N ALA A 70 2.67 -2.25 -13.58
CA ALA A 70 1.74 -3.03 -12.76
C ALA A 70 2.09 -2.87 -11.28
N SER A 71 1.08 -2.92 -10.41
CA SER A 71 1.29 -3.02 -8.97
C SER A 71 1.75 -4.41 -8.58
N ILE A 72 2.58 -4.51 -7.54
CA ILE A 72 3.00 -5.80 -6.96
C ILE A 72 2.50 -5.85 -5.51
N ALA A 73 1.86 -6.95 -5.14
CA ALA A 73 1.31 -7.15 -3.80
C ALA A 73 2.26 -8.00 -2.95
N TYR A 74 2.39 -7.65 -1.68
CA TYR A 74 3.29 -8.31 -0.75
C TYR A 74 2.61 -8.57 0.60
N GLU A 75 2.95 -9.71 1.18
CA GLU A 75 2.86 -9.98 2.60
C GLU A 75 4.23 -9.67 3.21
N VAL A 76 4.28 -8.79 4.19
CA VAL A 76 5.51 -8.40 4.89
C VAL A 76 5.54 -9.07 6.24
N THR A 77 6.57 -9.87 6.51
CA THR A 77 6.80 -10.48 7.83
C THR A 77 8.02 -9.82 8.46
N PRO A 78 7.85 -8.98 9.49
CA PRO A 78 8.99 -8.30 10.12
C PRO A 78 9.95 -9.31 10.77
N HIS A 79 11.26 -9.05 10.63
CA HIS A 79 12.30 -9.89 11.22
C HIS A 79 12.24 -9.81 12.76
N ARG A 80 12.12 -10.96 13.43
CA ARG A 80 12.11 -11.05 14.89
C ARG A 80 13.53 -11.22 15.40
N GLU A 81 14.26 -10.12 15.58
CA GLU A 81 15.51 -10.16 16.36
C GLU A 81 15.18 -9.97 17.85
N ASP A 82 15.46 -11.03 18.61
CA ASP A 82 15.45 -11.19 20.08
C ASP A 82 14.14 -10.97 20.86
N ASP A 83 13.81 -12.03 21.62
CA ASP A 83 12.70 -12.20 22.56
C ASP A 83 12.86 -11.32 23.82
N SER A 84 12.81 -10.00 23.65
CA SER A 84 12.39 -9.15 24.76
C SER A 84 10.87 -9.14 24.81
N GLU A 85 10.32 -9.97 25.71
CA GLU A 85 8.91 -9.95 26.14
C GLU A 85 8.57 -8.57 26.73
N THR A 86 8.34 -7.60 25.85
CA THR A 86 7.79 -6.31 26.20
C THR A 86 6.44 -6.21 25.54
N ASP A 87 5.41 -6.17 26.39
CA ASP A 87 4.00 -6.22 26.07
C ASP A 87 3.62 -5.18 24.99
N GLY A 88 3.04 -5.64 23.87
CA GLY A 88 2.16 -4.80 23.04
C GLY A 88 2.76 -4.05 21.84
N ASP A 89 3.97 -4.33 21.35
CA ASP A 89 4.48 -3.61 20.18
C ASP A 89 3.90 -4.15 18.85
N GLN A 90 3.02 -3.36 18.21
CA GLN A 90 2.39 -3.65 16.91
C GLN A 90 3.41 -3.74 15.76
N SER A 91 4.65 -3.30 15.98
CA SER A 91 5.75 -3.33 15.00
C SER A 91 6.18 -4.73 14.54
N LYS A 92 5.79 -5.79 15.27
CA LYS A 92 6.16 -7.20 14.99
C LYS A 92 5.09 -7.99 14.22
N GLN A 93 4.00 -7.35 13.81
CA GLN A 93 2.90 -8.05 13.13
C GLN A 93 3.08 -8.03 11.62
N ALA A 94 2.79 -9.16 10.99
CA ALA A 94 2.79 -9.24 9.53
C ALA A 94 1.69 -8.36 8.96
N PHE A 95 1.93 -7.76 7.80
CA PHE A 95 0.97 -6.86 7.15
C PHE A 95 0.96 -7.03 5.63
N TYR A 96 -0.13 -6.61 5.01
CA TYR A 96 -0.27 -6.59 3.55
C TYR A 96 0.06 -5.20 3.00
N CYS A 97 0.80 -5.15 1.91
CA CYS A 97 1.07 -3.91 1.20
C CYS A 97 1.12 -4.09 -0.31
N VAL A 98 0.94 -3.00 -1.04
CA VAL A 98 1.03 -2.94 -2.49
C VAL A 98 2.08 -1.91 -2.89
N GLN A 99 3.04 -2.32 -3.72
CA GLN A 99 4.01 -1.44 -4.33
C GLN A 99 3.52 -1.01 -5.71
N TRP A 100 3.47 0.30 -5.97
CA TRP A 100 3.12 0.84 -7.29
C TRP A 100 3.83 2.15 -7.57
N GLN A 101 4.53 2.23 -8.72
CA GLN A 101 5.28 3.42 -9.16
C GLN A 101 6.20 4.00 -8.06
N GLY A 102 6.86 3.12 -7.29
CA GLY A 102 7.77 3.52 -6.20
C GLY A 102 7.07 3.91 -4.89
N LEU A 103 5.74 3.90 -4.83
CA LEU A 103 4.98 4.09 -3.59
C LEU A 103 4.59 2.76 -2.96
N TRP A 104 4.46 2.78 -1.62
CA TRP A 104 3.95 1.66 -0.84
C TRP A 104 2.59 2.02 -0.22
N ILE A 105 1.63 1.14 -0.40
CA ILE A 105 0.26 1.28 0.10
C ILE A 105 0.04 0.19 1.15
N HIS A 106 -0.15 0.58 2.40
CA HIS A 106 -0.43 -0.32 3.51
C HIS A 106 -1.92 -0.70 3.51
N CYS A 107 -2.21 -1.99 3.42
CA CYS A 107 -3.56 -2.52 3.31
C CYS A 107 -4.14 -3.00 4.66
N GLY A 108 -3.29 -3.14 5.69
CA GLY A 108 -3.68 -3.61 7.01
C GLY A 108 -2.77 -4.74 7.51
N LEU A 109 -2.92 -5.10 8.79
CA LEU A 109 -2.24 -6.25 9.39
C LEU A 109 -2.88 -7.55 8.90
N THR A 110 -2.13 -8.66 8.78
CA THR A 110 -2.65 -9.90 8.15
C THR A 110 -3.84 -10.53 8.89
N ASN A 111 -4.02 -10.20 10.16
CA ASN A 111 -5.12 -10.63 11.02
C ASN A 111 -6.20 -9.55 11.24
N ASP A 112 -6.11 -8.42 10.55
CA ASP A 112 -7.07 -7.32 10.67
C ASP A 112 -8.25 -7.53 9.70
N TYR A 113 -9.44 -7.68 10.27
CA TYR A 113 -10.70 -7.89 9.55
C TYR A 113 -11.49 -6.59 9.34
N SER A 114 -11.00 -5.46 9.86
CA SER A 114 -11.59 -4.13 9.74
C SER A 114 -10.48 -3.10 9.54
N ALA A 115 -9.69 -3.31 8.51
CA ALA A 115 -8.47 -2.57 8.24
C ALA A 115 -8.73 -1.30 7.42
N SER A 116 -7.96 -0.25 7.70
CA SER A 116 -7.93 0.95 6.86
C SER A 116 -6.79 0.91 5.85
N ILE A 117 -7.06 1.36 4.63
CA ILE A 117 -6.01 1.59 3.63
C ILE A 117 -5.27 2.88 3.98
N GLN A 118 -3.96 2.76 4.11
CA GLN A 118 -3.08 3.86 4.49
C GLN A 118 -1.92 3.94 3.50
N LEU A 119 -1.44 5.15 3.24
CA LEU A 119 -0.31 5.34 2.35
C LEU A 119 0.96 5.51 3.15
N LEU A 120 1.98 4.73 2.79
CA LEU A 120 3.26 4.73 3.47
C LEU A 120 4.12 5.81 2.78
N SER A 121 4.37 6.92 3.48
CA SER A 121 5.22 8.01 2.99
C SER A 121 6.69 7.74 3.30
N HIS A 122 7.59 8.25 2.45
CA HIS A 122 9.05 8.09 2.57
C HIS A 122 9.64 8.61 3.89
N ASP A 123 8.92 9.47 4.60
CA ASP A 123 9.25 9.90 5.97
C ASP A 123 8.93 8.84 7.04
N GLY A 124 8.54 7.64 6.63
CA GLY A 124 8.13 6.56 7.52
C GLY A 124 6.75 6.77 8.15
N LYS A 125 5.97 7.75 7.67
CA LYS A 125 4.65 8.05 8.23
C LYS A 125 3.55 7.42 7.41
N LEU A 126 2.66 6.73 8.09
CA LEU A 126 1.38 6.30 7.57
C LEU A 126 0.45 7.51 7.45
N ARG A 127 -0.19 7.67 6.29
CA ARG A 127 -1.21 8.70 6.08
C ARG A 127 -2.54 8.02 5.73
N PRO A 128 -3.60 8.21 6.53
CA PRO A 128 -4.90 7.64 6.21
C PRO A 128 -5.46 8.27 4.93
N ILE A 129 -6.15 7.46 4.13
CA ILE A 129 -6.87 7.94 2.96
C ILE A 129 -8.27 8.34 3.41
N LYS A 130 -8.53 9.64 3.57
CA LYS A 130 -9.88 10.15 3.91
C LYS A 130 -10.75 10.18 2.65
N GLN A 131 -11.99 9.69 2.76
CA GLN A 131 -13.00 9.87 1.72
C GLN A 131 -13.30 11.36 1.55
N SER A 132 -13.25 11.87 0.31
CA SER A 132 -13.59 13.27 0.01
C SER A 132 -15.11 13.46 0.11
N GLY A 133 -15.64 13.74 1.32
CA GLY A 133 -17.06 14.12 1.43
C GLY A 133 -17.71 14.24 2.81
N LEU A 134 -17.05 13.94 3.92
CA LEU A 134 -17.68 14.01 5.26
C LEU A 134 -16.93 14.96 6.19
N SER A 135 -17.67 15.94 6.71
CA SER A 135 -17.26 16.92 7.71
C SER A 135 -16.91 16.23 9.02
N ASP A 136 -15.75 16.59 9.58
CA ASP A 136 -15.17 16.03 10.80
C ASP A 136 -16.09 16.13 12.02
N ASN A 137 -16.01 15.12 12.91
CA ASN A 137 -15.96 15.26 14.38
C ASN A 137 -15.86 13.85 15.01
N ASN A 138 -14.71 13.18 14.86
CA ASN A 138 -14.28 12.14 15.79
C ASN A 138 -12.81 11.80 15.53
N GLU A 139 -11.92 12.51 16.22
CA GLU A 139 -10.54 12.10 16.42
C GLU A 139 -10.55 10.94 17.43
N HIS A 140 -10.73 9.70 16.95
CA HIS A 140 -10.28 8.53 17.71
C HIS A 140 -8.82 8.30 17.36
N ALA A 141 -7.98 8.36 18.38
CA ALA A 141 -6.53 8.25 18.30
C ALA A 141 -6.13 6.98 17.52
N ILE A 142 -5.65 7.17 16.29
CA ILE A 142 -4.88 6.16 15.58
C ILE A 142 -3.55 6.08 16.34
N GLY A 143 -3.26 4.92 16.91
CA GLY A 143 -1.99 4.67 17.58
C GLY A 143 -0.83 5.07 16.67
N GLU A 144 0.10 5.85 17.21
CA GLU A 144 1.37 6.22 16.55
C GLU A 144 2.26 4.98 16.39
N GLY A 145 1.82 4.00 15.60
CA GLY A 145 2.67 2.94 15.08
C GLY A 145 3.53 3.54 13.97
N THR A 146 4.69 4.07 14.33
CA THR A 146 5.68 4.54 13.35
C THR A 146 6.28 3.31 12.65
N LEU A 147 5.62 2.80 11.61
CA LEU A 147 6.23 1.89 10.65
C LEU A 147 7.17 2.72 9.76
N GLY A 148 8.35 3.03 10.30
CA GLY A 148 9.43 3.65 9.54
C GLY A 148 9.76 2.80 8.32
N ILE A 149 9.49 3.31 7.11
CA ILE A 149 9.79 2.67 5.82
C ILE A 149 11.25 2.25 5.65
N ILE A 150 12.16 2.76 6.49
CA ILE A 150 13.55 2.94 6.07
C ILE A 150 14.22 1.62 5.68
N ASP A 151 13.76 0.45 6.15
CA ASP A 151 14.23 -0.84 5.63
C ASP A 151 13.13 -1.92 5.62
N ILE A 152 12.13 -1.85 4.70
CA ILE A 152 11.43 -3.09 4.32
C ILE A 152 12.43 -3.93 3.52
N GLU A 153 13.21 -4.73 4.24
CA GLU A 153 14.19 -5.60 3.61
C GLU A 153 13.50 -6.58 2.66
N ALA A 154 14.14 -6.86 1.53
CA ALA A 154 13.65 -7.86 0.58
C ALA A 154 13.48 -9.25 1.21
N SER A 155 14.22 -9.54 2.30
CA SER A 155 14.10 -10.76 3.12
C SER A 155 12.74 -10.89 3.82
N CYS A 156 12.07 -9.77 4.10
CA CYS A 156 10.78 -9.71 4.78
C CYS A 156 9.60 -9.75 3.81
N LEU A 157 9.85 -9.63 2.50
CA LEU A 157 8.83 -9.53 1.47
C LEU A 157 8.49 -10.90 0.88
N ARG A 158 7.21 -11.26 0.93
CA ARG A 158 6.66 -12.37 0.17
C ARG A 158 5.66 -11.83 -0.84
N GLU A 159 5.97 -11.98 -2.13
CA GLU A 159 5.03 -11.61 -3.19
C GLU A 159 3.77 -12.47 -3.12
N VAL A 160 2.61 -11.80 -3.17
CA VAL A 160 1.30 -12.45 -3.17
C VAL A 160 0.72 -12.34 -4.57
N ASN A 161 0.60 -13.47 -5.24
CA ASN A 161 -0.06 -13.52 -6.55
C ASN A 161 -1.57 -13.43 -6.38
N LEU A 162 -2.15 -12.31 -6.81
CA LEU A 162 -3.58 -12.05 -6.77
C LEU A 162 -4.17 -12.08 -8.17
N ALA A 163 -5.30 -12.76 -8.33
CA ALA A 163 -6.13 -12.58 -9.50
C ALA A 163 -6.70 -11.15 -9.47
N VAL A 164 -6.39 -10.36 -10.51
CA VAL A 164 -6.95 -9.01 -10.65
C VAL A 164 -8.46 -9.14 -10.87
N ILE A 165 -9.25 -8.67 -9.91
CA ILE A 165 -10.71 -8.65 -9.97
C ILE A 165 -11.24 -7.37 -10.62
N SER A 166 -12.47 -7.41 -11.13
CA SER A 166 -13.12 -6.25 -11.78
C SER A 166 -13.67 -5.25 -10.76
N LEU A 167 -13.91 -4.01 -11.20
CA LEU A 167 -14.58 -3.00 -10.35
C LEU A 167 -15.97 -3.46 -9.89
N GLN A 168 -16.72 -4.18 -10.74
CA GLN A 168 -18.00 -4.75 -10.34
C GLN A 168 -17.85 -5.79 -9.22
N GLN A 169 -16.78 -6.60 -9.24
CA GLN A 169 -16.49 -7.53 -8.14
C GLN A 169 -16.10 -6.79 -6.85
N ILE A 170 -15.41 -5.65 -6.97
CA ILE A 170 -15.13 -4.77 -5.83
C ILE A 170 -16.42 -4.21 -5.23
N GLU A 171 -17.36 -3.75 -6.06
CA GLU A 171 -18.65 -3.24 -5.59
C GLU A 171 -19.42 -4.30 -4.80
N PHE A 172 -19.48 -5.54 -5.31
CA PHE A 172 -20.10 -6.64 -4.57
C PHE A 172 -19.40 -6.93 -3.25
N MET A 173 -18.07 -6.95 -3.25
CA MET A 173 -17.27 -7.14 -2.04
C MET A 173 -17.57 -6.06 -1.00
N CYS A 174 -17.56 -4.76 -1.36
CA CYS A 174 -17.83 -3.67 -0.41
C CYS A 174 -19.27 -3.73 0.14
N MET A 175 -20.25 -4.03 -0.71
CA MET A 175 -21.65 -4.17 -0.29
C MET A 175 -21.87 -5.27 0.76
N GLU A 176 -21.14 -6.40 0.65
CA GLU A 176 -21.22 -7.48 1.65
C GLU A 176 -20.71 -7.03 3.03
N TYR A 177 -19.69 -6.17 3.07
CA TYR A 177 -19.12 -5.66 4.33
C TYR A 177 -19.92 -4.51 4.94
N ALA A 178 -20.55 -3.65 4.13
CA ALA A 178 -21.39 -2.55 4.61
C ALA A 178 -22.58 -3.01 5.48
N HIS A 179 -22.97 -4.28 5.41
CA HIS A 179 -24.08 -4.84 6.17
C HIS A 179 -23.73 -5.21 7.64
N PHE A 180 -22.45 -5.13 8.03
CA PHE A 180 -21.99 -5.51 9.38
C PHE A 180 -21.80 -4.32 10.35
N ASP A 181 -21.92 -3.06 9.90
CA ASP A 181 -21.72 -1.84 10.73
C ASP A 181 -22.95 -1.41 11.57
N HIS A 182 -23.93 -2.31 11.74
CA HIS A 182 -25.11 -2.08 12.59
C HIS A 182 -25.24 -3.18 13.65
N CYS A 183 -24.42 -3.11 14.69
CA CYS A 183 -24.68 -3.77 15.98
C CYS A 183 -24.50 -2.76 17.13
#